data_AF-A0A2G9TD89-F1
#
_entry.id   AF-A0A2G9TD89-F1
#
_cell.length_a   1.000
_cell.length_b   1.000
_cell.length_c   1.000
_cell.angle_alpha   90.00
_cell.angle_beta   90.00
_cell.angle_gamma   90.00
#
_symmetry.space_group_name_H-M   'P 1'
#
loop_
_entity.id
_entity.type
_entity.pdbx_description
1 polymer ?
#
loop_
_entity_poly.entity_id
_entity_poly.type
_entity_poly.pdbx_seq_one_letter_code
_entity_poly.pdbx_strand_id
1 'polypeptide(L)'
;SNSFEQLWINFVNEKLQQFFNHHMFVLEQEEYEREGIQWQFIDFGLDLQSCIDLIEKPLGIISMLDEECIVPKANDMTYVDKLNNQHLGKHPNFQKAKAPKGNQAQAHFAIIHYAGTVRYNADMWLDKNKDPLNDSAVAVLKTCDKNSLIHQIWEDYITDVDREESASRGWQRSKC
;
A
#
# COMPACT_ATOMS: atom_id res chain seq x y z
N SER A 1 18.46 1.38 0.94
CA SER A 1 17.65 0.37 0.23
C SER A 1 16.21 0.84 0.28
N ASN A 2 15.42 0.77 -0.80
CA ASN A 2 14.00 1.11 -0.72
C ASN A 2 13.23 -0.16 -0.36
N SER A 3 12.44 -0.12 0.71
CA SER A 3 11.62 -1.24 1.19
C SER A 3 10.14 -0.85 1.19
N PHE A 4 9.33 -1.57 1.96
CA PHE A 4 7.88 -1.43 2.09
C PHE A 4 7.46 0.01 2.40
N GLU A 5 8.14 0.67 3.35
CA GLU A 5 7.79 2.03 3.77
C GLU A 5 8.05 3.05 2.65
N GLN A 6 9.12 2.85 1.86
CA GLN A 6 9.39 3.71 0.71
C GLN A 6 8.37 3.52 -0.40
N LEU A 7 7.79 2.32 -0.58
CA LEU A 7 6.70 2.12 -1.53
C LEU A 7 5.51 3.01 -1.18
N TRP A 8 5.09 2.99 0.09
CA TRP A 8 3.96 3.81 0.56
C TRP A 8 4.24 5.32 0.44
N ILE A 9 5.43 5.77 0.82
CA ILE A 9 5.82 7.19 0.67
C ILE A 9 5.79 7.60 -0.80
N ASN A 10 6.38 6.79 -1.69
CA ASN A 10 6.41 7.08 -3.12
C ASN A 10 5.01 7.02 -3.74
N PHE A 11 4.16 6.09 -3.31
CA PHE A 11 2.77 5.99 -3.76
C PHE A 11 1.94 7.21 -3.37
N VAL A 12 2.09 7.69 -2.13
CA VAL A 12 1.45 8.95 -1.70
C VAL A 12 1.96 10.12 -2.54
N ASN A 13 3.27 10.20 -2.79
CA ASN A 13 3.84 11.24 -3.64
C ASN A 13 3.35 11.18 -5.10
N GLU A 14 3.12 9.98 -5.65
CA GLU A 14 2.50 9.83 -6.97
C GLU A 14 1.10 10.45 -7.01
N LYS A 15 0.27 10.16 -6.00
CA LYS A 15 -1.07 10.75 -5.90
C LYS A 15 -1.04 12.25 -5.69
N LEU A 16 -0.12 12.75 -4.87
CA LEU A 16 0.05 14.20 -4.66
C LEU A 16 0.50 14.89 -5.95
N GLN A 17 1.42 14.29 -6.70
CA GLN A 17 1.86 14.83 -7.98
C GLN A 17 0.72 14.80 -9.01
N GLN A 18 -0.07 13.75 -9.06
CA GLN A 18 -1.25 13.68 -9.91
C GLN A 18 -2.29 14.75 -9.54
N PHE A 19 -2.54 14.94 -8.25
CA PHE A 19 -3.42 16.00 -7.77
C PHE A 19 -2.92 17.39 -8.17
N PHE A 20 -1.61 17.65 -8.02
CA PHE A 20 -0.99 18.90 -8.44
C PHE A 20 -1.13 19.11 -9.96
N ASN A 21 -0.83 18.10 -10.77
CA ASN A 21 -0.95 18.18 -12.23
C ASN A 21 -2.40 18.47 -12.64
N HIS A 22 -3.37 17.81 -12.03
CA HIS A 22 -4.78 18.06 -12.31
C HIS A 22 -5.21 19.48 -11.91
N HIS A 23 -4.82 19.93 -10.71
CA HIS A 23 -5.17 21.25 -10.23
C HIS A 23 -4.56 22.37 -11.07
N MET A 24 -3.27 22.25 -11.40
CA MET A 24 -2.57 23.19 -12.27
C MET A 24 -3.25 23.26 -13.65
N PHE A 25 -3.61 22.11 -14.23
CA PHE A 25 -4.31 22.04 -15.52
C PHE A 25 -5.65 22.77 -15.51
N VAL A 26 -6.45 22.58 -14.44
CA VAL A 26 -7.74 23.27 -14.32
C VAL A 26 -7.55 24.79 -14.30
N LEU A 27 -6.57 25.28 -13.53
CA LEU A 27 -6.26 26.72 -13.48
C LEU A 27 -5.77 27.27 -14.83
N GLU A 28 -4.94 26.52 -15.56
CA GLU A 28 -4.50 26.91 -16.90
C GLU A 28 -5.67 26.96 -17.88
N GLN A 29 -6.58 25.98 -17.84
CA GLN A 29 -7.76 25.99 -18.71
C GLN A 29 -8.64 27.22 -18.45
N GLU A 30 -8.89 27.55 -17.18
CA GLU A 30 -9.66 28.74 -16.78
C GLU A 30 -9.02 30.04 -17.28
N GLU A 31 -7.68 30.12 -17.27
CA GLU A 31 -6.93 31.27 -17.79
C GLU A 31 -7.10 31.44 -19.30
N TYR A 32 -6.93 30.35 -20.07
CA TYR A 32 -7.07 30.38 -21.53
C TYR A 32 -8.50 30.77 -21.95
N GLU A 33 -9.51 30.23 -21.26
CA GLU A 33 -10.91 30.61 -21.47
C GLU A 33 -11.15 32.10 -21.18
N ARG A 34 -10.56 32.62 -20.09
CA ARG A 34 -10.66 34.05 -19.73
C ARG A 34 -10.01 34.97 -20.78
N GLU A 35 -8.89 34.56 -21.35
CA GLU A 35 -8.19 35.32 -22.39
C GLU A 35 -8.78 35.11 -23.80
N GLY A 36 -9.76 34.22 -23.95
CA GLY A 36 -10.36 33.89 -25.25
C GLY A 36 -9.41 33.12 -26.18
N ILE A 37 -8.41 32.45 -25.62
CA ILE A 37 -7.43 31.64 -26.35
C ILE A 37 -7.98 30.22 -26.49
N GLN A 38 -7.92 29.65 -27.70
CA GLN A 38 -8.33 28.25 -27.89
C GLN A 38 -7.41 27.31 -27.10
N TRP A 39 -8.00 26.61 -26.13
CA TRP A 39 -7.35 25.52 -25.43
C TRP A 39 -7.16 24.31 -26.35
N GLN A 40 -5.91 23.83 -26.47
CA GLN A 40 -5.66 22.50 -27.01
C GLN A 40 -5.50 21.53 -25.85
N PHE A 41 -6.35 20.49 -25.83
CA PHE A 41 -6.31 19.49 -24.78
C PHE A 41 -5.00 18.69 -24.87
N ILE A 42 -4.09 18.90 -23.93
CA ILE A 42 -2.93 18.06 -23.72
C ILE A 42 -3.21 17.24 -22.47
N ASP A 43 -3.26 15.92 -22.60
CA ASP A 43 -3.55 15.02 -21.49
C ASP A 43 -2.31 14.84 -20.60
N PHE A 44 -2.07 15.80 -19.72
CA PHE A 44 -0.98 15.75 -18.73
C PHE A 44 -1.31 14.83 -17.53
N GLY A 45 -2.56 14.38 -17.38
CA GLY A 45 -3.04 13.62 -16.22
C GLY A 45 -2.87 12.10 -16.33
N LEU A 46 -2.83 11.56 -17.54
CA LEU A 46 -2.74 10.11 -17.77
C LEU A 46 -1.35 9.48 -17.50
N ASP A 47 -0.27 10.25 -17.46
CA ASP A 47 1.09 9.67 -17.32
C ASP A 47 1.31 9.05 -15.93
N LEU A 48 0.76 9.69 -14.90
CA LEU A 48 0.87 9.25 -13.49
C LEU A 48 -0.14 8.15 -13.15
N GLN A 49 -1.32 8.16 -13.79
CA GLN A 49 -2.40 7.21 -13.49
C GLN A 49 -1.96 5.77 -13.71
N SER A 50 -1.16 5.50 -14.74
CA SER A 50 -0.61 4.15 -15.01
C SER A 50 0.25 3.63 -13.84
N CYS A 51 1.09 4.47 -13.23
CA CYS A 51 1.87 4.07 -12.06
C CYS A 51 1.01 3.87 -10.82
N ILE A 52 0.02 4.75 -10.61
CA ILE A 52 -0.93 4.66 -9.49
C ILE A 52 -1.74 3.37 -9.59
N ASP A 53 -2.26 3.07 -10.77
CA ASP A 53 -3.07 1.89 -11.04
C ASP A 53 -2.29 0.60 -10.82
N LEU A 54 -1.02 0.55 -11.26
CA LEU A 54 -0.14 -0.58 -10.96
C LEU A 54 -0.07 -0.88 -9.46
N ILE A 55 -0.07 0.15 -8.62
CA ILE A 55 0.12 0.01 -7.18
C ILE A 55 -1.19 -0.37 -6.47
N GLU A 56 -2.32 0.29 -6.79
CA GLU A 56 -3.54 0.21 -5.99
C GLU A 56 -4.68 -0.63 -6.56
N LYS A 57 -4.71 -0.87 -7.88
CA LYS A 57 -5.83 -1.59 -8.50
C LYS A 57 -5.77 -3.07 -8.15
N PRO A 58 -6.90 -3.80 -8.31
CA PRO A 58 -6.90 -5.25 -8.18
C PRO A 58 -5.84 -5.89 -9.06
N LEU A 59 -5.17 -6.92 -8.54
CA LEU A 59 -3.99 -7.55 -9.15
C LEU A 59 -2.80 -6.60 -9.36
N GLY A 60 -2.75 -5.50 -8.61
CA GLY A 60 -1.61 -4.58 -8.50
C GLY A 60 -0.71 -4.91 -7.30
N ILE A 61 0.29 -4.06 -7.05
CA ILE A 61 1.36 -4.31 -6.07
C ILE A 61 0.79 -4.58 -4.66
N ILE A 62 -0.09 -3.71 -4.17
CA ILE A 62 -0.64 -3.80 -2.80
C ILE A 62 -1.62 -4.97 -2.70
N SER A 63 -2.58 -5.09 -3.61
CA SER A 63 -3.58 -6.17 -3.55
C SER A 63 -2.94 -7.56 -3.64
N MET A 64 -1.90 -7.72 -4.47
CA MET A 64 -1.18 -9.00 -4.56
C MET A 64 -0.37 -9.29 -3.30
N LEU A 65 0.07 -8.27 -2.56
CA LEU A 65 0.74 -8.44 -1.27
C LEU A 65 -0.25 -8.92 -0.21
N ASP A 66 -1.44 -8.30 -0.15
CA ASP A 66 -2.52 -8.68 0.77
C ASP A 66 -2.95 -10.13 0.54
N GLU A 67 -3.16 -10.52 -0.72
CA GLU A 67 -3.47 -11.89 -1.10
C GLU A 67 -2.35 -12.86 -0.71
N GLU A 68 -1.08 -12.49 -0.91
CA GLU A 68 0.04 -13.36 -0.56
C GLU A 68 0.23 -13.50 0.96
N CYS A 69 -0.17 -12.50 1.75
CA CYS A 69 -0.12 -12.56 3.22
C CYS A 69 -1.00 -13.68 3.80
N ILE A 70 -2.09 -14.05 3.13
CA ILE A 70 -3.01 -15.09 3.60
C ILE A 70 -2.70 -16.48 3.03
N VAL A 71 -1.76 -16.60 2.09
CA VAL A 71 -1.40 -17.88 1.47
C VAL A 71 -0.52 -18.71 2.44
N PRO A 72 -0.90 -19.95 2.78
CA PRO A 72 -0.08 -20.80 3.63
C PRO A 72 1.29 -21.07 3.00
N LYS A 73 2.36 -20.88 3.79
CA LYS A 73 3.77 -21.09 3.38
C LYS A 73 4.29 -20.13 2.31
N ALA A 74 3.56 -19.07 1.97
CA ALA A 74 4.11 -17.99 1.15
C ALA A 74 5.29 -17.29 1.86
N ASN A 75 6.20 -16.75 1.06
CA ASN A 75 7.33 -15.95 1.51
C ASN A 75 7.57 -14.77 0.55
N ASP A 76 8.46 -13.85 0.91
CA ASP A 76 8.67 -12.63 0.11
C ASP A 76 9.12 -12.94 -1.34
N MET A 77 9.78 -14.07 -1.58
CA MET A 77 10.17 -14.47 -2.93
C MET A 77 9.00 -15.01 -3.74
N THR A 78 8.06 -15.74 -3.12
CA THR A 78 6.84 -16.18 -3.83
C THR A 78 5.96 -14.98 -4.23
N TYR A 79 5.90 -13.95 -3.39
CA TYR A 79 5.30 -12.66 -3.72
C TYR A 79 5.97 -12.02 -4.95
N VAL A 80 7.30 -11.88 -4.92
CA VAL A 80 8.08 -11.29 -6.02
C VAL A 80 7.90 -12.06 -7.33
N ASP A 81 7.88 -13.39 -7.27
CA ASP A 81 7.67 -14.22 -8.46
C ASP A 81 6.28 -13.99 -9.06
N LYS A 82 5.24 -13.87 -8.21
CA LYS A 82 3.89 -13.50 -8.66
C LYS A 82 3.86 -12.13 -9.33
N LEU A 83 4.50 -11.11 -8.75
CA LEU A 83 4.60 -9.77 -9.36
C LEU A 83 5.27 -9.83 -10.74
N ASN A 84 6.40 -10.54 -10.84
CA ASN A 84 7.11 -10.71 -12.10
C ASN A 84 6.23 -11.40 -13.16
N ASN A 85 5.56 -12.48 -12.80
CA ASN A 85 4.67 -13.19 -13.71
C ASN A 85 3.49 -12.33 -14.18
N GLN A 86 2.97 -11.47 -13.29
CA GLN A 86 1.82 -10.62 -13.58
C GLN A 86 2.18 -9.39 -14.41
N HIS A 87 3.30 -8.72 -14.13
CA HIS A 87 3.57 -7.37 -14.65
C HIS A 87 4.80 -7.26 -15.54
N LEU A 88 5.80 -8.15 -15.43
CA LEU A 88 7.06 -8.00 -16.17
C LEU A 88 6.84 -8.14 -17.67
N GLY A 89 7.22 -7.10 -18.41
CA GLY A 89 7.02 -7.02 -19.87
C GLY A 89 5.56 -6.80 -20.30
N LYS A 90 4.64 -6.64 -19.33
CA LYS A 90 3.20 -6.42 -19.55
C LYS A 90 2.75 -5.03 -19.11
N HIS A 91 3.32 -4.50 -18.02
CA HIS A 91 3.01 -3.18 -17.50
C HIS A 91 4.16 -2.20 -17.74
N PRO A 92 3.93 -1.00 -18.31
CA PRO A 92 4.99 -0.06 -18.66
C PRO A 92 5.80 0.43 -17.45
N ASN A 93 5.15 0.63 -16.31
CA ASN A 93 5.83 1.10 -15.09
C ASN A 93 6.53 -0.01 -14.29
N PHE A 94 6.39 -1.30 -14.63
CA PHE A 94 7.01 -2.40 -13.88
C PHE A 94 8.26 -2.93 -14.59
N GLN A 95 9.38 -3.00 -13.86
CA GLN A 95 10.65 -3.49 -14.38
C GLN A 95 11.30 -4.51 -13.45
N LYS A 96 12.11 -5.39 -14.04
CA LYS A 96 13.03 -6.22 -13.25
C LYS A 96 14.11 -5.35 -12.62
N ALA A 97 14.43 -5.59 -11.36
CA ALA A 97 15.55 -4.90 -10.72
C ALA A 97 16.86 -5.23 -11.46
N LYS A 98 17.55 -4.19 -11.95
CA LYS A 98 18.91 -4.34 -12.50
C LYS A 98 19.86 -4.81 -11.39
N ALA A 99 20.91 -5.54 -11.76
CA ALA A 99 21.96 -5.94 -10.83
C ALA A 99 22.52 -4.70 -10.11
N PRO A 100 22.75 -4.77 -8.78
CA PRO A 100 23.26 -3.64 -8.03
C PRO A 100 24.61 -3.20 -8.58
N LYS A 101 24.79 -1.88 -8.76
CA LYS A 101 26.07 -1.28 -9.13
C LYS A 101 26.71 -0.63 -7.91
N GLY A 102 27.99 -0.88 -7.66
CA GLY A 102 28.72 -0.31 -6.53
C GLY A 102 28.06 -0.65 -5.19
N ASN A 103 27.78 0.37 -4.37
CA ASN A 103 27.20 0.22 -3.03
C ASN A 103 25.66 0.11 -3.03
N GLN A 104 25.03 -0.16 -4.17
CA GLN A 104 23.58 -0.33 -4.22
C GLN A 104 23.17 -1.62 -3.51
N ALA A 105 22.14 -1.53 -2.66
CA ALA A 105 21.54 -2.69 -2.04
C ALA A 105 20.86 -3.61 -3.09
N GLN A 106 20.69 -4.88 -2.71
CA GLN A 106 19.87 -5.82 -3.49
C GLN A 106 18.43 -5.31 -3.61
N ALA A 107 17.79 -5.67 -4.71
CA ALA A 107 16.40 -5.34 -5.00
C ALA A 107 15.79 -6.45 -5.86
N HIS A 108 14.49 -6.65 -5.71
CA HIS A 108 13.75 -7.73 -6.35
C HIS A 108 13.01 -7.25 -7.61
N PHE A 109 12.45 -6.05 -7.56
CA PHE A 109 11.78 -5.40 -8.70
C PHE A 109 12.02 -3.89 -8.69
N ALA A 110 11.55 -3.21 -9.73
CA ALA A 110 11.60 -1.76 -9.82
C ALA A 110 10.29 -1.20 -10.40
N ILE A 111 9.91 -0.01 -9.95
CA ILE A 111 8.78 0.75 -10.48
C ILE A 111 9.30 2.04 -11.08
N ILE A 112 8.76 2.41 -12.25
CA ILE A 112 9.01 3.69 -12.89
C ILE A 112 8.00 4.69 -12.32
N HIS A 113 8.48 5.52 -11.39
CA HIS A 113 7.74 6.63 -10.82
C HIS A 113 7.98 7.91 -11.63
N TYR A 114 7.19 8.95 -11.41
CA TYR A 114 7.39 10.27 -12.01
C TYR A 114 8.77 10.86 -11.69
N ALA A 115 9.28 10.61 -10.48
CA ALA A 115 10.59 11.05 -10.01
C ALA A 115 11.74 10.12 -10.46
N GLY A 116 11.45 9.10 -11.28
CA GLY A 116 12.41 8.15 -11.83
C GLY A 116 12.21 6.70 -11.39
N THR A 117 13.05 5.81 -11.89
CA THR A 117 12.97 4.38 -11.55
C THR A 117 13.49 4.10 -10.13
N VAL A 118 12.63 3.53 -9.29
CA VAL A 118 12.96 3.12 -7.91
C VAL A 118 13.08 1.60 -7.84
N ARG A 119 14.19 1.10 -7.30
CA ARG A 119 14.44 -0.33 -7.05
C ARG A 119 13.97 -0.68 -5.64
N TYR A 120 13.11 -1.70 -5.51
CA TYR A 120 12.53 -2.13 -4.23
C TYR A 120 13.07 -3.48 -3.79
N ASN A 121 13.44 -3.56 -2.51
CA ASN A 121 13.70 -4.80 -1.81
C ASN A 121 12.44 -5.23 -1.06
N ALA A 122 11.89 -6.38 -1.47
CA ALA A 122 10.71 -7.03 -0.92
C ALA A 122 10.92 -7.82 0.40
N ASP A 123 12.14 -7.86 0.93
CA ASP A 123 12.44 -8.57 2.18
C ASP A 123 11.53 -8.07 3.32
N MET A 124 10.94 -9.01 4.05
CA MET A 124 10.00 -8.81 5.15
C MET A 124 8.71 -8.08 4.78
N TRP A 125 8.33 -7.98 3.51
CA TRP A 125 7.09 -7.29 3.14
C TRP A 125 5.85 -8.03 3.66
N LEU A 126 5.84 -9.36 3.60
CA LEU A 126 4.72 -10.13 4.14
C LEU A 126 4.55 -9.93 5.65
N ASP A 127 5.64 -9.92 6.40
CA ASP A 127 5.60 -9.74 7.86
C ASP A 127 5.19 -8.31 8.23
N LYS A 128 5.74 -7.31 7.53
CA LYS A 128 5.37 -5.90 7.72
C LYS A 128 3.90 -5.63 7.39
N ASN A 129 3.34 -6.31 6.40
CA ASN A 129 1.95 -6.14 6.00
C ASN A 129 0.97 -6.91 6.90
N LYS A 130 1.38 -8.06 7.45
CA LYS A 130 0.57 -8.82 8.42
C LYS A 130 0.44 -8.12 9.77
N ASP A 131 1.45 -7.32 10.14
CA ASP A 131 1.56 -6.66 11.44
C ASP A 131 1.23 -7.60 12.62
N PRO A 132 1.94 -8.74 12.75
CA PRO A 132 1.56 -9.76 13.71
C PRO A 132 1.78 -9.28 15.14
N LEU A 133 0.69 -9.07 15.86
CA LEU A 133 0.69 -8.73 17.29
C LEU A 133 0.41 -9.98 18.14
N ASN A 134 0.96 -10.00 19.35
CA ASN A 134 0.69 -11.07 20.31
C ASN A 134 -0.60 -10.75 21.08
N ASP A 135 -1.69 -11.38 20.67
CA ASP A 135 -3.01 -11.21 21.27
C ASP A 135 -3.04 -11.39 22.80
N SER A 136 -2.35 -12.41 23.31
CA SER A 136 -2.28 -12.67 24.76
C SER A 136 -1.59 -11.54 25.51
N ALA A 137 -0.53 -10.96 24.93
CA ALA A 137 0.15 -9.82 25.52
C ALA A 137 -0.76 -8.58 25.54
N VAL A 138 -1.49 -8.31 24.44
CA VAL A 138 -2.44 -7.20 24.38
C VAL A 138 -3.60 -7.41 25.36
N ALA A 139 -4.12 -8.63 25.48
CA ALA A 139 -5.17 -8.97 26.46
C ALA A 139 -4.72 -8.65 27.89
N VAL A 140 -3.47 -8.97 28.26
CA VAL A 140 -2.90 -8.60 29.56
C VAL A 140 -2.82 -7.07 29.72
N LEU A 141 -2.37 -6.34 28.69
CA LEU A 141 -2.31 -4.87 28.75
C LEU A 141 -3.70 -4.25 28.98
N LYS A 142 -4.75 -4.84 28.40
CA LYS A 142 -6.15 -4.42 28.57
C LYS A 142 -6.75 -4.74 29.96
N THR A 143 -6.04 -5.48 30.82
CA THR A 143 -6.50 -5.74 32.21
C THR A 143 -6.26 -4.56 33.17
N CYS A 144 -5.48 -3.55 32.75
CA CYS A 144 -5.24 -2.36 33.57
C CYS A 144 -6.52 -1.50 33.72
N ASP A 145 -6.48 -0.51 34.63
CA ASP A 145 -7.61 0.38 34.87
C ASP A 145 -8.07 1.06 33.57
N LYS A 146 -9.39 1.14 33.34
CA LYS A 146 -9.96 1.69 32.09
C LYS A 146 -9.59 3.16 31.85
N ASN A 147 -9.26 3.92 32.90
CA ASN A 147 -8.81 5.31 32.77
C ASN A 147 -7.30 5.41 32.56
N SER A 148 -6.56 4.30 32.61
CA SER A 148 -5.14 4.26 32.29
C SER A 148 -4.92 4.55 30.81
N LEU A 149 -3.86 5.31 30.51
CA LEU A 149 -3.40 5.52 29.14
C LEU A 149 -3.15 4.19 28.42
N ILE A 150 -2.65 3.17 29.11
CA ILE A 150 -2.38 1.85 28.52
C ILE A 150 -3.67 1.19 28.03
N HIS A 151 -4.77 1.29 28.79
CA HIS A 151 -6.05 0.76 28.31
C HIS A 151 -6.56 1.57 27.12
N GLN A 152 -6.49 2.90 27.18
CA GLN A 152 -7.01 3.79 26.14
C GLN A 152 -6.32 3.58 24.79
N ILE A 153 -5.00 3.41 24.75
CA ILE A 153 -4.28 3.18 23.48
C ILE A 153 -4.59 1.82 22.84
N TRP A 154 -5.07 0.84 23.63
CA TRP A 154 -5.40 -0.51 23.17
C TRP A 154 -6.91 -0.77 23.10
N GLU A 155 -7.74 0.26 23.29
CA GLU A 155 -9.20 0.13 23.33
C GLU A 155 -9.76 -0.38 21.99
N ASP A 156 -9.25 0.14 20.88
CA ASP A 156 -9.68 -0.22 19.52
C ASP A 156 -9.13 -1.58 19.05
N TYR A 157 -8.14 -2.15 19.75
CA TYR A 157 -7.59 -3.44 19.39
C TYR A 157 -8.48 -4.57 19.90
N ILE A 158 -9.01 -5.39 19.00
CA ILE A 158 -9.86 -6.54 19.33
C ILE A 158 -8.99 -7.79 19.45
N THR A 159 -8.86 -8.30 20.67
CA THR A 159 -8.15 -9.56 20.94
C THR A 159 -9.04 -10.79 20.67
N ASP A 160 -8.44 -11.99 20.62
CA ASP A 160 -9.14 -13.27 20.54
C ASP A 160 -10.08 -13.47 21.74
N VAL A 161 -9.66 -13.04 22.93
CA VAL A 161 -10.51 -13.06 24.13
C VAL A 161 -11.75 -12.17 23.93
N ASP A 162 -11.56 -10.96 23.37
CA ASP A 162 -12.68 -10.05 23.05
C ASP A 162 -13.64 -10.67 22.01
N ARG A 163 -13.09 -11.38 21.02
CA ARG A 163 -13.87 -12.10 20.00
C ARG A 163 -14.69 -13.24 20.61
N GLU A 164 -14.09 -14.07 21.46
CA GLU A 164 -14.76 -15.18 22.16
C GLU A 164 -15.85 -14.69 23.13
N GLU A 165 -15.59 -13.62 23.88
CA GLU A 165 -16.59 -12.98 24.74
C GLU A 165 -17.76 -12.42 23.94
N SER A 166 -17.48 -11.79 22.80
CA SER A 166 -18.53 -11.25 21.93
C SER A 166 -19.39 -12.36 21.29
N ALA A 167 -18.76 -13.46 20.86
CA ALA A 167 -19.45 -14.62 20.30
C ALA A 167 -20.34 -15.33 21.34
N SER A 168 -19.86 -15.47 22.58
CA SER A 168 -20.64 -16.05 23.68
C SER A 168 -21.82 -15.19 24.10
N ARG A 169 -21.70 -13.85 24.06
CA ARG A 169 -22.82 -12.90 24.27
C ARG A 169 -23.85 -12.93 23.13
N GLY A 170 -23.41 -13.22 21.90
CA GLY A 170 -24.28 -13.37 20.71
C GLY A 170 -25.23 -14.57 20.75
N TRP A 171 -24.98 -15.57 21.60
CA TRP A 171 -25.79 -16.79 21.71
C TRP A 171 -26.93 -16.74 22.75
N GLN A 172 -27.16 -15.58 23.40
CA GLN A 172 -28.25 -15.41 24.38
C GLN A 172 -29.51 -14.72 23.83
N ARG A 173 -29.61 -14.45 22.52
CA ARG A 173 -30.87 -13.97 21.90
C ARG A 173 -31.67 -15.10 21.25
N SER A 174 -32.81 -15.38 21.88
CA SER A 174 -34.01 -16.05 21.34
C SER A 174 -33.97 -17.57 21.21
N LYS A 175 -34.34 -18.25 22.31
CA LYS A 175 -35.39 -19.27 22.24
C LYS A 175 -36.55 -18.82 23.13
N CYS A 176 -37.64 -18.43 22.47
CA CYS A 176 -38.97 -18.44 23.07
C CYS A 176 -39.32 -19.85 23.56
#